data_AF-A0A538NM73-F1
#
_entry.id   AF-A0A538NM73-F1
#
_cell.length_a   1.000
_cell.length_b   1.000
_cell.length_c   1.000
_cell.angle_alpha   90.00
_cell.angle_beta   90.00
_cell.angle_gamma   90.00
#
_symmetry.space_group_name_H-M   'P 1'
#
loop_
_entity.id
_entity.type
_entity.pdbx_description
1 polymer ?
#
loop_
_entity_poly.entity_id
_entity_poly.type
_entity_poly.pdbx_seq_one_letter_code
_entity_poly.pdbx_strand_id
1 'polypeptide(L)'
;DCLIDAKLTNGNNEIVLITKEGMSLRFHEEQLRDQGRNTVGVWGIRPDKKDHVVAIAIVDPAAMLLVAGENGIGKRTPFDDYRRQSRGGKGIITMKTGEKTGEVGGALTVTDNDELMLITTKGQMVRTRVKEIRIVGRNTMGVKLMDLRGAEKLQAIAPVVSQAEEEAQTAEVPAEKP
;
A
#
# COMPACT_ATOMS: atom_id res chain seq x y z
N ASP A 1 -8.48 -1.66 18.19
CA ASP A 1 -7.57 -2.14 17.14
C ASP A 1 -8.41 -2.84 16.08
N CYS A 2 -8.00 -2.81 14.82
CA CYS A 2 -8.67 -3.51 13.73
C CYS A 2 -7.64 -4.07 12.74
N LEU A 3 -7.94 -5.22 12.15
CA LEU A 3 -7.13 -5.77 11.06
C LEU A 3 -7.36 -4.92 9.81
N ILE A 4 -6.28 -4.40 9.23
CA ILE A 4 -6.34 -3.56 8.03
C ILE A 4 -6.05 -4.33 6.73
N ASP A 5 -5.19 -5.35 6.80
CA ASP A 5 -4.72 -6.10 5.63
C ASP A 5 -4.02 -7.40 6.10
N ALA A 6 -3.90 -8.37 5.20
CA ALA A 6 -3.19 -9.62 5.39
C ALA A 6 -2.41 -9.98 4.12
N LYS A 7 -1.15 -10.41 4.27
CA LYS A 7 -0.29 -10.84 3.16
C LYS A 7 0.35 -12.17 3.52
N LEU A 8 0.48 -13.04 2.51
CA LEU A 8 1.27 -14.27 2.62
C LEU A 8 2.73 -13.92 2.36
N THR A 9 3.62 -14.46 3.20
CA THR A 9 5.06 -14.30 3.08
C THR A 9 5.75 -15.66 3.08
N ASN A 10 7.02 -15.71 2.69
CA ASN A 10 7.76 -16.96 2.44
C ASN A 10 8.98 -17.17 3.37
N GLY A 11 9.18 -16.33 4.37
CA GLY A 11 10.31 -16.35 5.31
C GLY A 11 11.47 -15.45 4.90
N ASN A 12 11.52 -14.98 3.65
CA ASN A 12 12.59 -14.14 3.11
C ASN A 12 12.08 -12.82 2.49
N ASN A 13 10.85 -12.44 2.80
CA ASN A 13 10.26 -11.20 2.34
C ASN A 13 10.66 -10.01 3.23
N GLU A 14 10.72 -8.85 2.59
CA GLU A 14 10.75 -7.57 3.28
C GLU A 14 9.37 -6.92 3.19
N ILE A 15 8.97 -6.33 4.31
CA ILE A 15 7.64 -5.76 4.49
C ILE A 15 7.79 -4.26 4.67
N VAL A 16 6.94 -3.49 4.00
CA VAL A 16 6.78 -2.05 4.23
C VAL A 16 5.41 -1.81 4.86
N LEU A 17 5.40 -1.16 6.02
CA LEU A 17 4.18 -0.63 6.63
C LEU A 17 4.06 0.84 6.28
N ILE A 18 2.86 1.29 5.93
CA ILE A 18 2.56 2.67 5.54
C ILE A 18 1.48 3.21 6.47
N THR A 19 1.66 4.43 6.93
CA THR A 19 0.73 5.11 7.83
C THR A 19 -0.04 6.23 7.16
N LYS A 20 -1.15 6.61 7.79
CA LYS A 20 -2.06 7.66 7.33
C LYS A 20 -1.37 9.01 7.18
N GLU A 21 -0.48 9.37 8.09
CA GLU A 21 0.27 10.64 8.04
C GLU A 21 1.43 10.62 7.04
N GLY A 22 1.65 9.52 6.31
CA GLY A 22 2.66 9.43 5.25
C GLY A 22 4.02 8.93 5.72
N MET A 23 4.06 8.18 6.82
CA MET A 23 5.26 7.48 7.29
C MET A 23 5.32 6.06 6.72
N SER A 24 6.53 5.52 6.63
CA SER A 24 6.77 4.15 6.19
C SER A 24 7.90 3.49 6.97
N LEU A 25 7.83 2.18 7.19
CA LEU A 25 8.91 1.41 7.80
C LEU A 25 9.09 0.10 7.03
N ARG A 26 10.30 -0.10 6.48
CA ARG A 26 10.71 -1.32 5.80
C ARG A 26 11.57 -2.18 6.73
N PHE A 27 11.21 -3.45 6.92
CA PHE A 27 11.99 -4.41 7.70
C PHE A 27 11.85 -5.83 7.14
N HIS A 28 12.82 -6.69 7.45
CA HIS A 28 12.81 -8.11 7.04
C HIS A 28 11.89 -8.92 7.97
N GLU A 29 11.12 -9.85 7.40
CA GLU A 29 10.11 -10.60 8.16
C GLU A 29 10.69 -11.48 9.26
N GLU A 30 11.95 -11.92 9.16
CA GLU A 30 12.65 -12.67 10.23
C GLU A 30 12.70 -11.93 11.59
N GLN A 31 12.49 -10.61 11.61
CA GLN A 31 12.35 -9.84 12.86
C GLN A 31 11.00 -10.09 13.57
N LEU A 32 10.08 -10.79 12.90
CA LEU A 32 8.86 -11.33 13.44
C LEU A 32 9.11 -12.79 13.81
N ARG A 33 8.65 -13.15 15.00
CA ARG A 33 8.58 -14.55 15.40
C ARG A 33 7.22 -15.11 15.05
N ASP A 34 7.19 -16.38 14.69
CA ASP A 34 5.94 -17.12 14.54
C ASP A 34 5.15 -17.08 15.84
N GLN A 35 3.84 -16.84 15.71
CA GLN A 35 2.92 -16.77 16.82
C GLN A 35 1.65 -17.54 16.49
N GLY A 36 1.08 -18.19 17.50
CA GLY A 36 -0.22 -18.81 17.37
C GLY A 36 -1.33 -17.77 17.15
N ARG A 37 -2.48 -18.24 16.67
CA ARG A 37 -3.64 -17.39 16.34
C ARG A 37 -4.17 -16.58 17.53
N ASN A 38 -4.04 -17.11 18.74
CA ASN A 38 -4.51 -16.45 19.96
C ASN A 38 -3.41 -15.59 20.61
N THR A 39 -2.95 -14.56 19.90
CA THR A 39 -1.92 -13.61 20.37
C THR A 39 -2.26 -12.18 19.96
N VAL A 40 -1.60 -11.21 20.59
CA VAL A 40 -1.79 -9.77 20.31
C VAL A 40 -0.87 -9.24 19.20
N GLY A 41 0.04 -10.07 18.67
CA GLY A 41 1.04 -9.66 17.70
C GLY A 41 2.20 -8.86 18.30
N VAL A 42 3.00 -8.24 17.43
CA VAL A 42 4.16 -7.42 17.80
C VAL A 42 4.17 -6.12 17.00
N TRP A 43 4.77 -5.07 17.56
CA TRP A 43 4.85 -3.77 16.92
C TRP A 43 5.55 -3.81 15.57
N GLY A 44 4.85 -3.55 14.47
CA GLY A 44 5.45 -3.36 13.16
C GLY A 44 6.12 -1.99 13.04
N ILE A 45 5.31 -0.93 13.06
CA ILE A 45 5.72 0.49 13.11
C ILE A 45 5.10 1.13 14.35
N ARG A 46 5.76 2.10 14.98
CA ARG A 46 5.20 2.87 16.10
C ARG A 46 4.70 4.23 15.62
N PRO A 47 3.41 4.35 15.21
CA PRO A 47 2.84 5.61 14.76
C PRO A 47 2.82 6.67 15.89
N ASP A 48 2.61 7.93 15.51
CA ASP A 48 2.29 9.00 16.46
C ASP A 48 0.82 8.93 16.89
N LYS A 49 0.41 9.74 17.88
CA LYS A 49 -0.88 9.57 18.59
C LYS A 49 -2.12 9.61 17.70
N LYS A 50 -2.07 10.29 16.56
CA LYS A 50 -3.19 10.42 15.60
C LYS A 50 -3.00 9.58 14.33
N ASP A 51 -1.84 8.94 14.22
CA ASP A 51 -1.45 8.18 13.05
C ASP A 51 -1.76 6.70 13.26
N HIS A 52 -1.97 5.99 12.17
CA HIS A 52 -2.24 4.56 12.17
C HIS A 52 -1.84 3.95 10.84
N VAL A 53 -1.64 2.64 10.83
CA VAL A 53 -1.28 1.91 9.61
C VAL A 53 -2.49 1.85 8.69
N VAL A 54 -2.28 2.16 7.41
CA VAL A 54 -3.31 2.13 6.36
C VAL A 54 -3.03 1.08 5.29
N ALA A 55 -1.78 0.64 5.16
CA ALA A 55 -1.40 -0.38 4.18
C ALA A 55 -0.13 -1.14 4.60
N ILE A 56 -0.04 -2.36 4.07
CA ILE A 56 1.15 -3.21 4.10
C ILE A 56 1.50 -3.58 2.65
N ALA A 57 2.79 -3.50 2.33
CA ALA A 57 3.32 -3.85 1.02
C ALA A 57 4.48 -4.83 1.16
N ILE A 58 4.51 -5.86 0.31
CA ILE A 58 5.67 -6.74 0.19
C ILE A 58 6.63 -6.12 -0.81
N VAL A 59 7.90 -6.04 -0.43
CA VAL A 59 8.96 -5.55 -1.30
C VAL A 59 9.20 -6.56 -2.41
N ASP A 60 9.14 -6.08 -3.65
CA ASP A 60 9.55 -6.81 -4.85
C ASP A 60 10.57 -5.95 -5.62
N PRO A 61 11.79 -6.44 -5.87
CA PRO A 61 12.81 -5.73 -6.66
C PRO A 61 12.37 -5.34 -8.08
N ALA A 62 11.41 -6.06 -8.67
CA ALA A 62 10.87 -5.77 -10.00
C ALA A 62 9.69 -4.77 -9.97
N ALA A 63 9.26 -4.34 -8.78
CA ALA A 63 8.09 -3.50 -8.57
C ALA A 63 8.45 -2.18 -7.89
N MET A 64 7.44 -1.34 -7.70
CA MET A 64 7.54 -0.07 -6.99
C MET A 64 6.43 0.04 -5.95
N LEU A 65 6.64 0.91 -4.95
CA LEU A 65 5.58 1.28 -4.02
C LEU A 65 4.77 2.42 -4.63
N LEU A 66 3.49 2.18 -4.89
CA LEU A 66 2.52 3.23 -5.17
C LEU A 66 1.90 3.72 -3.88
N VAL A 67 1.81 5.03 -3.71
CA VAL A 67 1.13 5.69 -2.59
C VAL A 67 0.19 6.74 -3.14
N ALA A 68 -1.05 6.73 -2.69
CA ALA A 68 -2.08 7.68 -3.07
C ALA A 68 -2.66 8.36 -1.82
N GLY A 69 -2.82 9.68 -1.91
CA GLY A 69 -3.47 10.52 -0.93
C GLY A 69 -4.95 10.73 -1.24
N GLU A 70 -5.72 11.05 -0.20
CA GLU A 70 -7.17 11.26 -0.28
C GLU A 70 -7.59 12.34 -1.28
N ASN A 71 -6.72 13.31 -1.61
CA ASN A 71 -7.05 14.37 -2.56
C ASN A 71 -6.63 14.02 -4.00
N GLY A 72 -6.47 12.73 -4.32
CA GLY A 72 -6.21 12.27 -5.68
C GLY A 72 -4.79 12.59 -6.16
N ILE A 73 -3.86 12.84 -5.24
CA ILE A 73 -2.43 12.95 -5.51
C ILE A 73 -1.78 11.60 -5.23
N GLY A 74 -0.85 11.16 -6.07
CA GLY A 74 -0.11 9.94 -5.83
C GLY A 74 1.13 9.82 -6.69
N LYS A 75 1.85 8.73 -6.48
CA LYS A 75 3.15 8.50 -7.09
C LYS A 75 3.58 7.06 -6.96
N ARG A 76 4.61 6.71 -7.72
CA ARG A 76 5.36 5.46 -7.58
C ARG A 76 6.78 5.78 -7.15
N THR A 77 7.31 4.99 -6.24
CA THR A 77 8.68 5.14 -5.77
C THR A 77 9.35 3.75 -5.74
N PRO A 78 10.55 3.59 -6.32
CA PRO A 78 11.28 2.33 -6.25
C PRO A 78 11.51 1.92 -4.79
N PHE A 79 11.47 0.61 -4.51
CA PHE A 79 11.72 0.13 -3.15
C PHE A 79 13.11 0.46 -2.65
N ASP A 80 14.10 0.62 -3.52
CA ASP A 80 15.48 0.98 -3.17
C ASP A 80 15.59 2.32 -2.44
N ASP A 81 14.66 3.26 -2.66
CA ASP A 81 14.63 4.51 -1.90
C ASP A 81 14.26 4.25 -0.42
N TYR A 82 13.54 3.18 -0.13
CA TYR A 82 13.12 2.78 1.21
C TYR A 82 14.22 1.94 1.84
N ARG A 83 15.09 2.59 2.61
CA ARG A 83 16.11 1.88 3.40
C ARG A 83 15.46 0.97 4.42
N ARG A 84 16.12 -0.16 4.71
CA ARG A 84 15.76 -1.05 5.81
C ARG A 84 15.98 -0.38 7.15
N GLN A 85 15.08 -0.66 8.08
CA GLN A 85 15.10 -0.18 9.46
C GLN A 85 14.75 -1.34 10.40
N SER A 86 15.02 -1.17 11.69
CA SER A 86 14.53 -2.10 12.71
C SER A 86 13.03 -1.95 12.90
N ARG A 87 12.35 -3.09 13.06
CA ARG A 87 10.93 -3.15 13.42
C ARG A 87 10.64 -2.35 14.70
N GLY A 88 9.46 -1.74 14.77
CA GLY A 88 9.01 -0.93 15.91
C GLY A 88 9.56 0.50 15.94
N GLY A 89 10.27 0.91 14.88
CA GLY A 89 10.70 2.29 14.70
C GLY A 89 9.57 3.25 14.31
N LYS A 90 9.90 4.54 14.23
CA LYS A 90 9.00 5.60 13.74
C LYS A 90 8.85 5.62 12.22
N GLY A 91 9.76 4.98 11.50
CA GLY A 91 9.79 5.00 10.05
C GLY A 91 10.41 6.26 9.44
N ILE A 92 10.21 6.43 8.15
CA ILE A 92 10.66 7.54 7.31
C ILE A 92 9.53 7.99 6.39
N ILE A 93 9.55 9.24 5.96
CA ILE A 93 8.50 9.82 5.10
C ILE A 93 8.42 9.06 3.77
N THR A 94 7.22 8.58 3.42
CA THR A 94 6.90 8.01 2.09
C THR A 94 6.13 9.00 1.21
N MET A 95 5.38 9.93 1.81
CA MET A 95 4.61 10.94 1.11
C MET A 95 4.48 12.19 1.98
N LYS A 96 4.64 13.38 1.39
CA LYS A 96 4.32 14.62 2.08
C LYS A 96 2.81 14.84 2.08
N THR A 97 2.17 14.50 3.20
CA THR A 97 0.76 14.78 3.46
C THR A 97 0.55 16.26 3.79
N GLY A 98 -0.67 16.76 3.59
CA GLY A 98 -1.03 18.17 3.80
C GLY A 98 -2.27 18.56 3.01
N GLU A 99 -2.60 19.85 2.97
CA GLU A 99 -3.85 20.34 2.36
C GLU A 99 -4.05 19.91 0.89
N LYS A 100 -2.97 19.86 0.10
CA LYS A 100 -3.05 19.47 -1.32
C LYS A 100 -3.15 17.97 -1.54
N THR A 101 -2.49 17.19 -0.68
CA THR A 101 -2.38 15.73 -0.81
C THR A 101 -3.53 15.00 -0.12
N GLY A 102 -4.01 15.57 0.98
CA GLY A 102 -4.74 14.83 1.99
C GLY A 102 -3.80 13.91 2.78
N GLU A 103 -4.41 13.06 3.59
CA GLU A 103 -3.76 11.92 4.24
C GLU A 103 -3.58 10.77 3.23
N VAL A 104 -2.79 9.74 3.57
CA VAL A 104 -2.64 8.56 2.70
C VAL A 104 -3.94 7.77 2.70
N GLY A 105 -4.54 7.61 1.52
CA GLY A 105 -5.75 6.82 1.30
C GLY A 105 -5.47 5.37 0.90
N GLY A 106 -4.25 5.06 0.43
CA GLY A 106 -3.83 3.69 0.16
C GLY A 106 -2.42 3.57 -0.39
N ALA A 107 -1.85 2.38 -0.30
CA ALA A 107 -0.59 2.04 -0.94
C ALA A 107 -0.60 0.59 -1.44
N LEU A 108 0.10 0.34 -2.56
CA LEU A 108 0.17 -0.96 -3.23
C LEU A 108 1.57 -1.19 -3.79
N THR A 109 2.04 -2.45 -3.75
CA THR A 109 3.16 -2.91 -4.58
C THR A 109 2.64 -3.06 -6.01
N VAL A 110 3.27 -2.38 -6.97
CA VAL A 110 2.80 -2.37 -8.36
C VAL A 110 3.95 -2.46 -9.36
N THR A 111 3.68 -3.09 -10.50
CA THR A 111 4.54 -3.15 -11.68
C THR A 111 4.06 -2.19 -12.78
N ASP A 112 4.88 -1.93 -13.79
CA ASP A 112 4.49 -1.07 -14.93
C ASP A 112 3.31 -1.65 -15.76
N ASN A 113 3.08 -2.96 -15.69
CA ASN A 113 2.03 -3.63 -16.46
C ASN A 113 0.67 -3.61 -15.75
N ASP A 114 0.65 -3.25 -14.47
CA ASP A 114 -0.56 -3.28 -13.66
C ASP A 114 -1.52 -2.15 -14.05
N GLU A 115 -2.78 -2.36 -13.71
CA GLU A 115 -3.82 -1.35 -13.75
C GLU A 115 -4.52 -1.25 -12.40
N LEU A 116 -4.99 -0.05 -12.07
CA LEU A 116 -5.61 0.24 -10.79
C LEU A 116 -6.98 0.87 -11.00
N MET A 117 -7.91 0.55 -10.11
CA MET A 117 -9.15 1.29 -9.93
C MET A 117 -8.98 2.30 -8.80
N LEU A 118 -9.17 3.58 -9.11
CA LEU A 118 -9.29 4.65 -8.12
C LEU A 118 -10.77 4.84 -7.81
N ILE A 119 -11.16 4.70 -6.53
CA ILE A 119 -12.55 4.71 -6.10
C ILE A 119 -12.75 5.89 -5.15
N THR A 120 -13.72 6.75 -5.45
CA THR A 120 -14.03 7.93 -4.63
C THR A 120 -15.16 7.68 -3.64
N THR A 121 -15.26 8.55 -2.63
CA THR A 121 -16.36 8.54 -1.65
C THR A 121 -17.75 8.75 -2.24
N LYS A 122 -17.84 9.23 -3.49
CA LYS A 122 -19.11 9.41 -4.22
C LYS A 122 -19.37 8.32 -5.27
N GLY A 123 -18.54 7.27 -5.29
CA GLY A 123 -18.71 6.12 -6.19
C GLY A 123 -18.18 6.36 -7.60
N GLN A 124 -17.41 7.43 -7.85
CA GLN A 124 -16.68 7.56 -9.11
C GLN A 124 -15.54 6.53 -9.12
N MET A 125 -15.41 5.80 -10.23
CA MET A 125 -14.38 4.81 -10.43
C MET A 125 -13.57 5.15 -11.67
N VAL A 126 -12.25 5.24 -11.54
CA VAL A 126 -11.33 5.57 -12.64
C VAL A 126 -10.26 4.50 -12.76
N ARG A 127 -10.26 3.79 -13.89
CA ARG A 127 -9.21 2.83 -14.25
C ARG A 127 -7.99 3.59 -14.75
N THR A 128 -6.83 3.33 -14.15
CA THR A 128 -5.57 4.02 -14.45
C THR A 128 -4.46 2.99 -14.66
N ARG A 129 -3.69 3.13 -15.75
CA ARG A 129 -2.52 2.31 -16.00
C ARG A 129 -1.37 2.75 -15.09
N VAL A 130 -0.75 1.81 -14.38
CA VAL A 130 0.29 2.14 -13.40
C VAL A 130 1.48 2.85 -14.07
N LYS A 131 1.87 2.44 -15.28
CA LYS A 131 2.94 3.10 -16.05
C LYS A 131 2.74 4.60 -16.28
N GLU A 132 1.50 5.09 -16.27
CA GLU A 132 1.17 6.51 -16.48
C GLU A 132 1.39 7.34 -15.19
N ILE A 133 1.46 6.68 -14.03
CA ILE A 133 1.69 7.34 -12.75
C ILE A 133 3.16 7.70 -12.61
N ARG A 134 3.45 8.93 -12.20
CA ARG A 134 4.81 9.44 -12.17
C ARG A 134 5.67 8.73 -11.12
N ILE A 135 6.89 8.38 -11.53
CA ILE A 135 7.95 7.91 -10.65
C ILE A 135 8.68 9.12 -10.06
N VAL A 136 8.65 9.25 -8.73
CA VAL A 136 9.36 10.32 -7.99
C VAL A 136 9.82 9.80 -6.64
N GLY A 137 10.79 10.46 -6.03
CA GLY A 137 11.31 10.05 -4.73
C GLY A 137 10.30 10.12 -3.57
N ARG A 138 10.64 9.46 -2.46
CA ARG A 138 9.77 9.32 -1.28
C ARG A 138 9.38 10.64 -0.61
N ASN A 139 10.30 11.58 -0.43
CA ASN A 139 9.99 12.82 0.31
C ASN A 139 9.35 13.90 -0.58
N THR A 140 8.29 13.54 -1.29
CA THR A 140 7.55 14.39 -2.24
C THR A 140 6.04 14.18 -2.09
N MET A 141 5.24 15.12 -2.58
CA MET A 141 3.78 14.96 -2.62
C MET A 141 3.35 13.96 -3.70
N GLY A 142 4.01 13.93 -4.85
CA GLY A 142 3.56 13.18 -6.03
C GLY A 142 2.87 14.08 -7.05
N VAL A 143 2.06 13.49 -7.91
CA VAL A 143 1.31 14.19 -8.96
C VAL A 143 -0.16 13.81 -8.91
N LYS A 144 -0.98 14.57 -9.62
CA LYS A 144 -2.41 14.30 -9.72
C LYS A 144 -2.67 12.98 -10.46
N LEU A 145 -3.41 12.09 -9.82
CA LEU A 145 -3.92 10.85 -10.38
C LEU A 145 -5.31 11.04 -10.99
N MET A 146 -6.16 11.83 -10.33
CA MET A 146 -7.52 12.09 -10.79
C MET A 146 -8.04 13.47 -10.37
N ASP A 147 -9.04 13.94 -11.09
CA ASP A 147 -9.84 15.12 -10.73
C ASP A 147 -10.94 14.73 -9.74
N LEU A 148 -10.88 15.30 -8.53
CA LEU A 148 -11.94 15.18 -7.52
C LEU A 148 -12.78 16.46 -7.51
N ARG A 149 -14.10 16.33 -7.37
CA ARG A 149 -15.01 17.50 -7.42
C ARG A 149 -15.56 17.86 -6.04
N GLY A 150 -15.40 19.12 -5.66
CA GLY A 150 -15.92 19.65 -4.41
C GLY A 150 -15.27 18.98 -3.20
N ALA A 151 -16.07 18.38 -2.33
CA ALA A 151 -15.60 17.67 -1.12
C ALA A 151 -15.39 16.16 -1.32
N GLU A 152 -15.27 15.70 -2.57
CA GLU A 152 -14.99 14.30 -2.89
C GLU A 152 -13.54 13.93 -2.54
N LYS A 153 -13.35 12.70 -2.05
CA LYS A 153 -12.05 12.14 -1.69
C LYS A 153 -11.84 10.79 -2.35
N LEU A 154 -10.59 10.45 -2.63
CA LEU A 154 -10.17 9.10 -2.93
C LEU A 154 -10.39 8.24 -1.67
N GLN A 155 -11.21 7.21 -1.79
CA GLN A 155 -11.57 6.30 -0.71
C GLN A 155 -10.74 5.02 -0.74
N ALA A 156 -10.47 4.49 -1.93
CA ALA A 156 -9.72 3.26 -2.10
C ALA A 156 -8.96 3.23 -3.43
N ILE A 157 -7.88 2.44 -3.42
CA ILE A 157 -7.17 2.00 -4.61
C ILE A 157 -7.20 0.48 -4.65
N ALA A 158 -7.54 -0.10 -5.79
CA ALA A 158 -7.62 -1.54 -5.95
C ALA A 158 -6.88 -1.97 -7.22
N PRO A 159 -6.09 -3.06 -7.19
CA PRO A 159 -5.54 -3.64 -8.41
C PRO A 159 -6.67 -4.19 -9.29
N VAL A 160 -6.52 -4.03 -10.60
CA VAL A 160 -7.40 -4.67 -11.59
C VAL A 160 -6.77 -6.01 -11.94
N VAL A 161 -7.46 -7.08 -11.59
CA VAL A 161 -7.07 -8.45 -11.96
C VAL A 161 -7.57 -8.71 -13.38
N SER A 162 -6.71 -9.26 -14.25
CA SER A 162 -7.13 -9.66 -15.58
C SER A 162 -7.93 -10.97 -15.53
N GLN A 163 -8.84 -11.19 -16.49
CA GLN A 163 -9.65 -12.43 -16.54
C GLN A 163 -8.79 -13.71 -16.57
N ALA A 164 -7.61 -13.66 -17.21
CA ALA A 164 -6.68 -14.79 -17.24
C ALA A 164 -6.08 -15.10 -15.86
N GLU A 165 -5.87 -14.09 -15.02
CA GLU A 165 -5.40 -14.26 -13.65
C GLU A 165 -6.53 -14.73 -12.71
N GLU A 166 -7.77 -14.31 -12.96
CA GLU A 166 -8.96 -14.83 -12.24
C GLU A 166 -9.18 -16.33 -12.50
N GLU A 167 -9.01 -16.77 -13.76
CA GLU A 167 -9.12 -18.19 -14.13
C GLU A 167 -8.00 -19.02 -13.50
N ALA A 168 -6.76 -18.50 -13.46
CA ALA A 168 -5.64 -19.16 -12.81
C ALA A 168 -5.84 -19.30 -11.29
N GLN A 169 -6.31 -18.25 -10.60
CA GLN A 169 -6.59 -18.30 -9.16
C GLN A 169 -7.75 -19.23 -8.80
N THR A 170 -8.76 -19.33 -9.66
CA THR A 170 -9.90 -20.23 -9.45
C THR A 170 -9.52 -21.70 -9.64
N ALA A 171 -8.55 -21.99 -10.52
CA ALA A 171 -8.05 -23.34 -10.76
C ALA A 171 -7.18 -23.91 -9.62
N GLU A 172 -6.62 -23.05 -8.75
CA GLU A 172 -5.76 -23.44 -7.63
C GLU A 172 -6.52 -23.75 -6.34
N VAL A 173 -7.82 -23.45 -6.26
CA VAL A 173 -8.65 -23.83 -5.11
C VAL A 173 -9.12 -25.27 -5.29
N PRO A 174 -8.65 -26.25 -4.49
CA PRO A 174 -9.15 -27.61 -4.59
C PRO A 174 -10.64 -27.58 -4.21
N ALA A 175 -11.50 -28.15 -5.05
CA ALA A 175 -12.91 -28.32 -4.73
C ALA A 175 -13.04 -29.04 -3.39
N GLU A 176 -13.51 -28.31 -2.38
CA GLU A 176 -13.82 -28.87 -1.06
C GLU A 176 -14.93 -29.91 -1.28
N LYS A 177 -14.59 -31.20 -1.13
CA LYS A 177 -15.58 -32.27 -1.23
C LYS A 177 -16.54 -32.15 -0.04
N PRO A 178 -17.85 -32.38 -0.28
CA PRO A 178 -18.90 -32.24 0.74
C PRO A 178 -18.78 -33.24 1.89
#